data_AF-A0A1M4SQR0-F1
#
_entry.id   AF-A0A1M4SQR0-F1
#
_cell.length_a   1.000
_cell.length_b   1.000
_cell.length_c   1.000
_cell.angle_alpha   90.00
_cell.angle_beta   90.00
_cell.angle_gamma   90.00
#
_symmetry.space_group_name_H-M   'P 1'
#
loop_
_entity.id
_entity.type
_entity.pdbx_description
1 polymer ?
#
loop_
_entity_poly.entity_id
_entity_poly.type
_entity_poly.pdbx_seq_one_letter_code
_entity_poly.pdbx_strand_id
1 'polypeptide(L)'
;MINNEIGTTLIENIKYNLTEETYDNSIFTIKKFEGKLDENVIKVEKHIYNYLKFDSKIERKFAESVLEIGTEIKVYAKLPSDFKIETPVGNYNPDWAIVIQNGDEKKIYFIAETKGSLDSMEIREKERLKIEYAKKHFEILNSIFEDKKIKYGVVDNYDALMKIVK
;
A
#
# COMPACT_ATOMS: atom_id res chain seq x y z
N MET A 1 -8.52 21.02 15.32
CA MET A 1 -7.30 21.86 15.46
C MET A 1 -6.25 21.25 16.39
N ILE A 2 -6.54 20.99 17.68
CA ILE A 2 -5.52 20.51 18.64
C ILE A 2 -4.81 19.21 18.19
N ASN A 3 -5.54 18.21 17.68
CA ASN A 3 -4.92 16.95 17.23
C ASN A 3 -4.04 17.08 15.96
N ASN A 4 -4.27 18.11 15.12
CA ASN A 4 -3.57 18.24 13.83
C ASN A 4 -2.23 18.97 13.98
N GLU A 5 -2.18 19.98 14.87
CA GLU A 5 -0.93 20.62 15.26
C GLU A 5 -0.03 19.63 16.01
N ILE A 6 -0.59 18.86 16.95
CA ILE A 6 0.12 17.77 17.64
C ILE A 6 0.63 16.73 16.64
N GLY A 7 -0.21 16.28 15.70
CA GLY A 7 0.19 15.30 14.69
C GLY A 7 1.37 15.76 13.82
N THR A 8 1.38 17.04 13.42
CA THR A 8 2.47 17.59 12.60
C THR A 8 3.79 17.67 13.38
N THR A 9 3.77 18.19 14.61
CA THR A 9 4.96 18.25 15.48
C THR A 9 5.51 16.86 15.84
N LEU A 10 4.63 15.86 15.94
CA LEU A 10 5.02 14.47 16.21
C LEU A 10 5.70 13.80 15.01
N ILE A 11 5.39 14.16 13.76
CA ILE A 11 6.04 13.57 12.57
C ILE A 11 7.55 13.83 12.58
N GLU A 12 7.98 15.03 12.97
CA GLU A 12 9.40 15.40 12.96
C GLU A 12 10.24 14.61 13.98
N ASN A 13 9.60 14.16 15.08
CA ASN A 13 10.26 13.50 16.20
C ASN A 13 9.89 12.02 16.34
N ILE A 14 9.09 11.48 15.42
CA ILE A 14 8.67 10.08 15.50
C ILE A 14 9.88 9.16 15.33
N LYS A 15 9.94 8.13 16.17
CA LYS A 15 10.91 7.05 16.06
C LYS A 15 10.15 5.73 15.95
N TYR A 16 10.49 4.95 14.94
CA TYR A 16 10.04 3.57 14.82
C TYR A 16 11.16 2.65 15.29
N ASN A 17 10.82 1.67 16.12
CA ASN A 17 11.72 0.60 16.53
C ASN A 17 11.17 -0.70 15.98
N LEU A 18 12.05 -1.54 15.41
CA LEU A 18 11.67 -2.85 14.95
C LEU A 18 11.28 -3.72 16.15
N THR A 19 10.16 -4.41 16.06
CA THR A 19 9.71 -5.40 17.03
C THR A 19 9.97 -6.81 16.50
N GLU A 20 9.79 -7.82 17.35
CA GLU A 20 9.85 -9.23 16.93
C GLU A 20 8.53 -9.70 16.27
N GLU A 21 7.50 -8.85 16.25
CA GLU A 21 6.22 -9.19 15.64
C GLU A 21 6.33 -9.26 14.12
N THR A 22 5.76 -10.32 13.55
CA THR A 22 5.75 -10.55 12.11
C THR A 22 4.39 -11.03 11.66
N TYR A 23 4.03 -10.71 10.42
CA TYR A 23 2.90 -11.35 9.75
C TYR A 23 3.41 -12.61 9.06
N ASP A 24 2.74 -13.74 9.30
CA ASP A 24 2.96 -14.94 8.51
C ASP A 24 2.06 -14.96 7.25
N ASN A 25 2.23 -15.98 6.42
CA ASN A 25 1.47 -16.12 5.17
C ASN A 25 -0.05 -16.24 5.40
N SER A 26 -0.48 -16.60 6.60
CA SER A 26 -1.90 -16.74 6.93
C SER A 26 -2.63 -15.41 6.89
N ILE A 27 -1.93 -14.27 6.96
CA ILE A 27 -2.52 -12.93 6.79
C ILE A 27 -3.28 -12.80 5.48
N PHE A 28 -2.82 -13.49 4.43
CA PHE A 28 -3.47 -13.46 3.13
C PHE A 28 -4.68 -14.41 3.06
N THR A 29 -4.84 -15.34 3.99
CA THR A 29 -5.89 -16.38 3.96
C THR A 29 -7.29 -15.77 3.84
N ILE A 30 -7.95 -16.05 2.72
CA ILE A 30 -9.31 -15.59 2.49
C ILE A 30 -10.28 -16.59 3.11
N LYS A 31 -10.84 -16.26 4.29
CA LYS A 31 -11.83 -17.09 4.98
C LYS A 31 -13.14 -17.27 4.19
N LYS A 32 -13.54 -16.24 3.43
CA LYS A 32 -14.76 -16.23 2.63
C LYS A 32 -14.55 -15.40 1.36
N PHE A 33 -14.42 -16.06 0.21
CA PHE A 33 -14.34 -15.39 -1.08
C PHE A 33 -15.69 -15.48 -1.78
N GLU A 34 -16.44 -14.38 -1.75
CA GLU A 34 -17.72 -14.25 -2.44
C GLU A 34 -17.73 -13.00 -3.31
N GLY A 35 -18.22 -13.18 -4.53
CA GLY A 35 -18.41 -12.14 -5.51
C GLY A 35 -18.88 -12.71 -6.83
N LYS A 36 -19.16 -11.83 -7.78
CA LYS A 36 -19.56 -12.17 -9.13
C LYS A 36 -18.50 -11.64 -10.08
N LEU A 37 -18.11 -12.49 -11.02
CA LEU A 37 -17.16 -12.15 -12.06
C LEU A 37 -17.68 -10.92 -12.83
N ASP A 38 -16.77 -10.00 -13.14
CA ASP A 38 -16.97 -8.73 -13.84
C ASP A 38 -17.84 -7.67 -13.12
N GLU A 39 -18.57 -8.04 -12.07
CA GLU A 39 -19.29 -7.08 -11.20
C GLU A 39 -18.39 -6.55 -10.07
N ASN A 40 -17.79 -7.45 -9.29
CA ASN A 40 -16.90 -7.10 -8.16
C ASN A 40 -15.70 -8.04 -8.01
N VAL A 41 -15.51 -8.95 -8.96
CA VAL A 41 -14.36 -9.85 -9.05
C VAL A 41 -13.81 -9.82 -10.47
N ILE A 42 -12.49 -9.71 -10.61
CA ILE A 42 -11.81 -9.85 -11.91
C ILE A 42 -10.78 -10.98 -11.87
N LYS A 43 -10.52 -11.57 -13.03
CA LYS A 43 -9.37 -12.46 -13.21
C LYS A 43 -8.10 -11.61 -13.30
N VAL A 44 -7.04 -12.04 -12.62
CA VAL A 44 -5.75 -11.33 -12.58
C VAL A 44 -4.62 -12.30 -12.86
N GLU A 45 -3.50 -11.77 -13.36
CA GLU A 45 -2.25 -12.50 -13.52
C GLU A 45 -1.17 -11.87 -12.64
N LYS A 46 -0.14 -12.63 -12.26
CA LYS A 46 0.95 -12.16 -11.37
C LYS A 46 0.49 -11.66 -10.00
N HIS A 47 -0.76 -11.89 -9.65
CA HIS A 47 -1.26 -11.67 -8.30
C HIS A 47 -1.03 -12.94 -7.47
N ILE A 48 -0.99 -12.82 -6.14
CA ILE A 48 -0.93 -13.98 -5.23
C ILE A 48 -2.17 -14.89 -5.30
N TYR A 49 -3.22 -14.47 -6.04
CA TYR A 49 -4.46 -15.20 -6.31
C TYR A 49 -4.82 -15.11 -7.78
N ASN A 50 -5.64 -16.04 -8.26
CA ASN A 50 -6.12 -16.04 -9.65
C ASN A 50 -7.27 -15.03 -9.88
N TYR A 51 -7.92 -14.62 -8.80
CA TYR A 51 -9.05 -13.69 -8.81
C TYR A 51 -8.85 -12.63 -7.74
N LEU A 52 -9.21 -11.40 -8.08
CA LEU A 52 -9.15 -10.26 -7.18
C LEU A 52 -10.56 -9.70 -7.00
N LYS A 53 -10.97 -9.53 -5.74
CA LYS A 53 -12.16 -8.76 -5.38
C LYS A 53 -11.79 -7.28 -5.24
N PHE A 54 -12.54 -6.42 -5.91
CA PHE A 54 -12.36 -4.97 -5.84
C PHE A 54 -13.61 -4.33 -5.22
N ASP A 55 -13.40 -3.29 -4.41
CA ASP A 55 -14.48 -2.58 -3.72
C ASP A 55 -14.73 -1.19 -4.34
N SER A 56 -13.88 -0.78 -5.29
CA SER A 56 -14.01 0.49 -6.00
C SER A 56 -13.56 0.40 -7.46
N LYS A 57 -14.01 1.35 -8.29
CA LYS A 57 -13.58 1.47 -9.68
C LYS A 57 -12.09 1.79 -9.80
N ILE A 58 -11.51 2.45 -8.79
CA ILE A 58 -10.10 2.83 -8.79
C ILE A 58 -9.26 1.56 -8.55
N GLU A 59 -9.63 0.72 -7.58
CA GLU A 59 -8.97 -0.57 -7.33
C GLU A 59 -9.02 -1.51 -8.54
N ARG A 60 -10.18 -1.57 -9.22
CA ARG A 60 -10.32 -2.33 -10.46
C ARG A 60 -9.33 -1.83 -11.52
N LYS A 61 -9.34 -0.52 -11.79
CA LYS A 61 -8.45 0.10 -12.77
C LYS A 61 -6.99 -0.08 -12.40
N PHE A 62 -6.66 0.00 -11.11
CA PHE A 62 -5.31 -0.20 -10.62
C PHE A 62 -4.85 -1.63 -10.95
N ALA A 63 -5.63 -2.64 -10.58
CA ALA A 63 -5.32 -4.03 -10.86
C ALA A 63 -5.21 -4.33 -12.37
N GLU A 64 -6.09 -3.76 -13.19
CA GLU A 64 -5.99 -3.86 -14.66
C GLU A 64 -4.70 -3.19 -15.17
N SER A 65 -4.34 -2.02 -14.65
CA SER A 65 -3.14 -1.27 -15.05
C SER A 65 -1.83 -1.92 -14.60
N VAL A 66 -1.84 -2.63 -13.47
CA VAL A 66 -0.68 -3.43 -13.02
C VAL A 66 -0.31 -4.51 -14.05
N LEU A 67 -1.29 -5.03 -14.80
CA LEU A 67 -1.02 -5.96 -15.91
C LEU A 67 -0.29 -5.26 -17.08
N GLU A 68 -0.50 -3.96 -17.28
CA GLU A 68 0.15 -3.17 -18.34
C GLU A 68 1.64 -2.92 -18.08
N ILE A 69 2.08 -2.93 -16.80
CA ILE A 69 3.52 -2.88 -16.43
C ILE A 69 4.26 -4.10 -17.00
N GLY A 70 3.53 -5.16 -17.37
CA GLY A 70 4.08 -6.24 -18.17
C GLY A 70 5.14 -7.02 -17.41
N THR A 71 6.29 -7.30 -18.05
CA THR A 71 7.30 -8.28 -17.62
C THR A 71 8.08 -7.91 -16.35
N GLU A 72 8.11 -6.64 -15.97
CA GLU A 72 8.88 -6.13 -14.82
C GLU A 72 8.24 -6.56 -13.49
N ILE A 73 6.91 -6.67 -13.44
CA ILE A 73 6.23 -7.20 -12.25
C ILE A 73 6.45 -8.70 -12.15
N LYS A 74 6.90 -9.13 -10.96
CA LYS A 74 7.03 -10.54 -10.60
C LYS A 74 5.83 -11.04 -9.84
N VAL A 75 5.38 -10.28 -8.85
CA VAL A 75 4.18 -10.59 -8.08
C VAL A 75 3.60 -9.33 -7.46
N TYR A 76 2.28 -9.27 -7.29
CA TYR A 76 1.64 -8.25 -6.47
C TYR A 76 0.51 -8.83 -5.61
N ALA A 77 0.12 -8.09 -4.58
CA ALA A 77 -0.95 -8.44 -3.67
C ALA A 77 -1.75 -7.20 -3.24
N LYS A 78 -3.07 -7.31 -3.18
CA LYS A 78 -3.89 -6.42 -2.33
C LYS A 78 -3.62 -6.80 -0.88
N LEU A 79 -3.18 -5.84 -0.08
CA LEU A 79 -2.92 -6.06 1.33
C LEU A 79 -4.25 -6.18 2.09
N PRO A 80 -4.39 -7.18 2.97
CA PRO A 80 -5.59 -7.34 3.79
C PRO A 80 -5.69 -6.21 4.82
N SER A 81 -6.90 -5.87 5.25
CA SER A 81 -7.16 -4.83 6.25
C SER A 81 -6.53 -5.11 7.62
N ASP A 82 -6.13 -6.36 7.86
CA ASP A 82 -5.44 -6.78 9.06
C ASP A 82 -3.95 -6.40 9.04
N PHE A 83 -3.38 -6.08 7.87
CA PHE A 83 -2.03 -5.52 7.77
C PHE A 83 -2.03 -4.06 8.24
N LYS A 84 -1.45 -3.81 9.42
CA LYS A 84 -1.50 -2.50 10.07
C LYS A 84 -0.10 -1.96 10.33
N ILE A 85 0.08 -0.69 9.98
CA ILE A 85 1.17 0.18 10.41
C ILE A 85 0.58 1.09 11.48
N GLU A 86 1.12 1.00 12.69
CA GLU A 86 0.68 1.85 13.79
C GLU A 86 1.16 3.28 13.57
N THR A 87 0.26 4.24 13.73
CA THR A 87 0.61 5.67 13.72
C THR A 87 -0.04 6.37 14.91
N PRO A 88 0.52 7.51 15.37
CA PRO A 88 -0.07 8.28 16.47
C PRO A 88 -1.52 8.75 16.24
N VAL A 89 -1.96 8.83 14.98
CA VAL A 89 -3.33 9.24 14.60
C VAL A 89 -4.21 8.06 14.20
N GLY A 90 -3.79 6.84 14.51
CA GLY A 90 -4.48 5.58 14.28
C GLY A 90 -3.86 4.73 13.18
N ASN A 91 -4.31 3.48 13.08
CA ASN A 91 -3.71 2.51 12.16
C ASN A 91 -3.82 2.93 10.69
N TYR A 92 -2.79 2.59 9.94
CA TYR A 92 -2.65 2.80 8.52
C TYR A 92 -2.43 1.46 7.80
N ASN A 93 -3.01 1.30 6.61
CA ASN A 93 -2.90 0.11 5.80
C ASN A 93 -2.69 0.56 4.34
N PRO A 94 -1.48 0.38 3.77
CA PRO A 94 -1.30 0.56 2.34
C PRO A 94 -2.12 -0.49 1.58
N ASP A 95 -2.64 -0.14 0.41
CA ASP A 95 -3.55 -1.01 -0.35
C ASP A 95 -2.83 -2.15 -1.06
N TRP A 96 -1.61 -1.92 -1.55
CA TRP A 96 -0.92 -2.85 -2.44
C TRP A 96 0.53 -3.10 -2.05
N ALA A 97 1.01 -4.31 -2.27
CA ALA A 97 2.42 -4.67 -2.29
C ALA A 97 2.79 -5.22 -3.67
N ILE A 98 3.84 -4.67 -4.28
CA ILE A 98 4.26 -5.01 -5.65
C ILE A 98 5.76 -5.32 -5.66
N VAL A 99 6.13 -6.46 -6.21
CA VAL A 99 7.53 -6.83 -6.46
C VAL A 99 7.83 -6.56 -7.93
N ILE A 100 8.74 -5.62 -8.16
CA ILE A 100 9.21 -5.23 -9.49
C ILE A 100 10.67 -5.63 -9.62
N GLN A 101 11.00 -6.20 -10.77
CA GLN A 101 12.36 -6.59 -11.11
C GLN A 101 12.81 -5.91 -12.40
N ASN A 102 13.85 -5.09 -12.28
CA ASN A 102 14.50 -4.41 -13.39
C ASN A 102 15.93 -4.97 -13.52
N GLY A 103 16.16 -5.77 -14.56
CA GLY A 103 17.40 -6.56 -14.68
C GLY A 103 17.55 -7.55 -13.51
N ASP A 104 18.66 -7.47 -12.80
CA ASP A 104 18.95 -8.30 -11.61
C ASP A 104 18.47 -7.68 -10.30
N GLU A 105 17.97 -6.44 -10.33
CA GLU A 105 17.53 -5.72 -9.14
C GLU A 105 16.05 -5.98 -8.87
N LYS A 106 15.74 -6.50 -7.67
CA LYS A 106 14.37 -6.63 -7.15
C LYS A 106 14.08 -5.52 -6.15
N LYS A 107 12.93 -4.87 -6.28
CA LYS A 107 12.42 -3.84 -5.37
C LYS A 107 11.01 -4.19 -4.93
N ILE A 108 10.71 -3.91 -3.67
CA ILE A 108 9.37 -4.11 -3.07
C ILE A 108 8.74 -2.74 -2.90
N TYR A 109 7.59 -2.54 -3.53
CA TYR A 109 6.81 -1.31 -3.47
C TYR A 109 5.55 -1.52 -2.64
N PHE A 110 5.40 -0.74 -1.58
CA PHE A 110 4.14 -0.59 -0.86
C PHE A 110 3.43 0.65 -1.41
N ILE A 111 2.21 0.47 -1.91
CA ILE A 111 1.48 1.50 -2.62
C ILE A 111 0.17 1.77 -1.89
N ALA A 112 -0.08 3.04 -1.62
CA ALA A 112 -1.35 3.53 -1.15
C ALA A 112 -2.13 4.16 -2.29
N GLU A 113 -3.38 3.73 -2.46
CA GLU A 113 -4.28 4.21 -3.49
C GLU A 113 -5.20 5.28 -2.88
N THR A 114 -4.99 6.53 -3.27
CA THR A 114 -5.82 7.61 -2.73
C THR A 114 -7.18 7.65 -3.42
N LYS A 115 -8.25 7.53 -2.63
CA LYS A 115 -9.62 7.76 -3.10
C LYS A 115 -9.85 9.27 -3.18
N GLY A 116 -10.04 9.79 -4.39
CA GLY A 116 -10.14 11.23 -4.67
C GLY A 116 -11.32 11.98 -4.03
N SER A 117 -12.21 11.31 -3.29
CA SER A 117 -13.33 11.94 -2.59
C SER A 117 -13.26 11.65 -1.09
N LEU A 118 -12.78 12.63 -0.31
CA LEU A 118 -12.93 12.62 1.15
C LEU A 118 -13.79 13.83 1.55
N ASP A 119 -14.96 13.51 2.08
CA ASP A 119 -16.13 14.37 2.31
C ASP A 119 -15.95 15.47 3.38
N SER A 120 -14.75 15.65 3.95
CA SER A 120 -14.44 16.80 4.81
C SER A 120 -12.94 17.14 4.84
N MET A 121 -12.59 18.35 5.29
CA MET A 121 -11.20 18.78 5.47
C MET A 121 -10.49 17.96 6.57
N GLU A 122 -11.16 17.66 7.67
CA GLU A 122 -10.58 16.92 8.79
C GLU A 122 -10.22 15.48 8.42
N ILE A 123 -11.06 14.81 7.62
CA ILE A 123 -10.77 13.45 7.14
C ILE A 123 -9.54 13.45 6.24
N ARG A 124 -9.41 14.46 5.36
CA ARG A 124 -8.23 14.62 4.50
C ARG A 124 -6.96 14.87 5.30
N GLU A 125 -7.02 15.72 6.32
CA GLU A 125 -5.85 16.01 7.15
C GLU A 125 -5.38 14.80 7.95
N LYS A 126 -6.32 14.05 8.54
CA LYS A 126 -5.97 12.82 9.28
C LYS A 126 -5.34 11.76 8.37
N GLU A 127 -5.90 11.58 7.17
CA GLU A 127 -5.34 10.63 6.19
C GLU A 127 -3.96 11.07 5.70
N ARG A 128 -3.79 12.37 5.44
CA ARG A 128 -2.48 12.95 5.12
C ARG A 128 -1.45 12.67 6.21
N LEU A 129 -1.81 12.85 7.49
CA LEU A 129 -0.91 12.58 8.61
C LEU A 129 -0.51 11.09 8.67
N LYS A 130 -1.46 10.17 8.50
CA LYS A 130 -1.15 8.73 8.42
C LYS A 130 -0.17 8.39 7.30
N ILE A 131 -0.37 8.99 6.13
CA ILE A 131 0.53 8.84 4.98
C ILE A 131 1.95 9.32 5.31
N GLU A 132 2.10 10.48 5.95
CA GLU A 132 3.42 11.00 6.35
C GLU A 132 4.10 10.11 7.40
N TYR A 133 3.35 9.60 8.37
CA TYR A 133 3.86 8.62 9.32
C TYR A 133 4.29 7.32 8.65
N ALA A 134 3.55 6.85 7.64
CA ALA A 134 3.92 5.67 6.87
C ALA A 134 5.20 5.90 6.05
N LYS A 135 5.40 7.09 5.47
CA LYS A 135 6.67 7.45 4.81
C LYS A 135 7.85 7.29 5.76
N LYS A 136 7.75 7.87 6.97
CA LYS A 136 8.78 7.75 8.02
C LYS A 136 9.02 6.30 8.44
N HIS A 137 7.96 5.51 8.55
CA HIS A 137 8.05 4.08 8.85
C HIS A 137 8.86 3.32 7.79
N PHE A 138 8.54 3.52 6.51
CA PHE A 138 9.23 2.84 5.41
C PHE A 138 10.65 3.36 5.16
N GLU A 139 10.94 4.65 5.45
CA GLU A 139 12.30 5.19 5.46
C GLU A 139 13.19 4.41 6.45
N ILE A 140 12.69 4.15 7.66
CA ILE A 140 13.41 3.39 8.69
C ILE A 140 13.53 1.92 8.28
N LEU A 141 12.47 1.28 7.79
CA LEU A 141 12.54 -0.10 7.30
C LEU A 141 13.58 -0.26 6.20
N ASN A 142 13.65 0.68 5.24
CA ASN A 142 14.64 0.63 4.17
C ASN A 142 16.07 0.86 4.69
N SER A 143 16.25 1.58 5.80
CA SER A 143 17.57 1.73 6.46
C SER A 143 18.01 0.48 7.23
N ILE A 144 17.05 -0.31 7.74
CA ILE A 144 17.33 -1.57 8.46
C ILE A 144 17.55 -2.72 7.47
N PHE A 145 16.75 -2.76 6.41
CA PHE A 145 16.74 -3.82 5.39
C PHE A 145 17.25 -3.30 4.04
N GLU A 146 18.46 -2.75 4.02
CA GLU A 146 19.05 -2.11 2.83
C GLU A 146 19.09 -3.04 1.61
N ASP A 147 19.23 -4.35 1.82
CA ASP A 147 19.25 -5.37 0.77
C ASP A 147 17.88 -5.58 0.09
N LYS A 148 16.77 -5.26 0.79
CA LYS A 148 15.40 -5.47 0.29
C LYS A 148 14.89 -4.33 -0.58
N LYS A 149 15.58 -3.16 -0.56
CA LYS A 149 15.25 -1.98 -1.38
C LYS A 149 13.75 -1.65 -1.34
N ILE A 150 13.24 -1.47 -0.12
CA ILE A 150 11.81 -1.22 0.12
C ILE A 150 11.49 0.21 -0.27
N LYS A 151 10.41 0.39 -1.03
CA LYS A 151 9.87 1.68 -1.45
C LYS A 151 8.43 1.79 -1.01
N TYR A 152 8.05 3.00 -0.63
CA TYR A 152 6.67 3.35 -0.33
C TYR A 152 6.24 4.51 -1.22
N GLY A 153 5.06 4.39 -1.80
CA GLY A 153 4.50 5.34 -2.74
C GLY A 153 3.02 5.58 -2.49
N VAL A 154 2.56 6.78 -2.82
CA VAL A 154 1.15 7.13 -2.79
C VAL A 154 0.77 7.51 -4.22
N VAL A 155 -0.25 6.85 -4.75
CA VAL A 155 -0.67 7.00 -6.14
C VAL A 155 -2.18 7.16 -6.21
N ASP A 156 -2.63 7.86 -7.24
CA ASP A 156 -4.05 8.06 -7.55
C ASP A 156 -4.43 7.42 -8.90
N ASN A 157 -3.43 6.99 -9.68
CA ASN A 157 -3.60 6.34 -10.97
C ASN A 157 -2.32 5.59 -11.39
N TYR A 158 -2.42 4.93 -12.54
CA TYR A 158 -1.33 4.20 -13.18
C TYR A 158 -0.11 5.08 -13.51
N ASP A 159 -0.31 6.26 -14.08
CA ASP A 159 0.80 7.14 -14.47
C ASP A 159 1.62 7.59 -13.26
N ALA A 160 0.97 7.82 -12.12
CA ALA A 160 1.63 8.11 -10.86
C ALA A 160 2.45 6.91 -10.36
N LEU A 161 1.93 5.69 -10.48
CA LEU A 161 2.69 4.47 -10.19
C LEU A 161 3.92 4.38 -11.09
N MET A 162 3.76 4.61 -12.40
CA MET A 162 4.86 4.54 -13.37
C MET A 162 5.99 5.52 -13.07
N LYS A 163 5.69 6.70 -12.51
CA LYS A 163 6.71 7.67 -12.05
C LYS A 163 7.49 7.24 -10.81
N ILE A 164 6.97 6.29 -10.03
CA ILE A 164 7.62 5.77 -8.83
C ILE A 164 8.48 4.54 -9.14
N VAL A 165 8.08 3.77 -10.15
CA VAL A 165 8.71 2.48 -10.48
C VAL A 165 9.75 2.56 -11.60
N LYS A 166 9.73 3.64 -12.42
CA LYS A 166 10.74 3.95 -13.44
C LYS A 166 11.71 5.01 -12.95
#